data_AF-X0QFM5-F1
#
_entry.id   AF-X0QFM5-F1
#
_cell.length_a   1.000
_cell.length_b   1.000
_cell.length_c   1.000
_cell.angle_alpha   90.00
_cell.angle_beta   90.00
_cell.angle_gamma   90.00
#
_symmetry.space_group_name_H-M   'P 1'
#
loop_
_entity.id
_entity.type
_entity.pdbx_description
1 polymer ?
#
loop_
_entity_poly.entity_id
_entity_poly.type
_entity_poly.pdbx_seq_one_letter_code
_entity_poly.pdbx_strand_id
1 'polypeptide(L)' 'MVDVTDYPDIKSGDEVVIFGKQGNVEVTQNEVEEIVDTLFTEIYANWGNANPKFLKTPTATMP' A
#
# COMPACT_ATOMS: atom_id res chain seq x y z
N MET A 1 5.91 -5.84 -12.27
CA MET A 1 5.07 -6.99 -12.70
C MET A 1 5.00 -7.95 -11.54
N VAL A 2 3.82 -8.48 -11.23
CA VAL A 2 3.61 -9.44 -10.12
C VAL A 2 3.05 -10.72 -10.74
N ASP A 3 3.51 -11.87 -10.25
CA ASP A 3 2.97 -13.16 -10.67
C ASP A 3 1.61 -13.41 -10.02
N VAL A 4 0.61 -13.68 -10.87
CA VAL A 4 -0.79 -13.92 -10.48
C VAL A 4 -1.30 -15.24 -11.03
N THR A 5 -0.41 -16.13 -11.50
CA THR A 5 -0.76 -17.38 -12.20
C THR A 5 -1.75 -18.25 -11.40
N ASP A 6 -1.67 -18.23 -10.08
CA ASP A 6 -2.50 -19.03 -9.18
C ASP A 6 -3.85 -18.37 -8.80
N TYR A 7 -4.14 -17.15 -9.28
CA TYR A 7 -5.32 -16.37 -8.95
C TYR A 7 -6.15 -16.04 -10.21
N PRO A 8 -6.97 -16.98 -10.71
CA PRO A 8 -7.66 -16.86 -12.00
C PRO A 8 -8.82 -15.85 -12.01
N ASP A 9 -9.21 -15.35 -10.84
CA ASP A 9 -10.27 -14.38 -10.63
C ASP A 9 -9.81 -12.92 -10.82
N ILE A 10 -8.50 -12.68 -10.88
CA ILE A 10 -7.91 -11.35 -11.07
C ILE A 10 -8.20 -10.80 -12.46
N LYS A 11 -8.59 -9.53 -12.51
CA LYS A 11 -8.96 -8.79 -13.73
C LYS A 11 -8.20 -7.48 -13.83
N SER A 12 -8.19 -6.92 -15.04
CA SER A 12 -7.67 -5.58 -15.27
C SER A 12 -8.47 -4.55 -14.50
N GLY A 13 -7.77 -3.67 -13.79
CA GLY A 13 -8.37 -2.63 -12.95
C GLY A 13 -8.60 -3.05 -11.50
N ASP A 14 -8.32 -4.31 -11.13
CA ASP A 14 -8.38 -4.74 -9.74
C ASP A 14 -7.35 -3.98 -8.88
N GLU A 15 -7.76 -3.68 -7.65
CA GLU A 15 -6.93 -2.95 -6.71
C GLU A 15 -5.76 -3.80 -6.23
N VAL A 16 -4.58 -3.20 -6.24
CA VAL A 16 -3.36 -3.76 -5.65
C VAL A 16 -2.89 -2.83 -4.54
N VAL A 17 -2.84 -3.35 -3.32
CA VAL A 17 -2.34 -2.63 -2.15
C VAL A 17 -0.87 -2.99 -1.92
N ILE A 18 0.03 -2.04 -2.16
CA ILE A 18 1.48 -2.20 -1.95
C ILE A 18 1.93 -1.86 -0.51
N PHE A 19 1.08 -1.15 0.24
CA PHE A 19 1.30 -0.74 1.62
C PHE A 19 -0.07 -0.45 2.26
N GLY A 20 -0.36 -1.05 3.42
CA GLY A 20 -1.66 -0.95 4.08
C GLY A 20 -2.51 -2.22 4.00
N LYS A 21 -3.82 -2.08 4.23
CA LYS A 21 -4.75 -3.21 4.41
C LYS A 21 -5.55 -3.52 3.15
N GLN A 22 -5.72 -4.80 2.86
CA GLN A 22 -6.68 -5.31 1.88
C GLN A 22 -7.37 -6.56 2.44
N GLY A 23 -8.69 -6.51 2.62
CA GLY A 23 -9.43 -7.58 3.29
C GLY A 23 -8.92 -7.81 4.72
N ASN A 24 -8.44 -9.03 4.99
CA ASN A 24 -7.94 -9.44 6.31
C ASN A 24 -6.41 -9.45 6.42
N VAL A 25 -5.70 -8.99 5.38
CA VAL A 25 -4.24 -8.92 5.35
C VAL A 25 -3.75 -7.48 5.32
N GLU A 26 -2.53 -7.26 5.77
CA GLU A 26 -1.87 -5.95 5.83
C GLU A 26 -0.42 -6.09 5.41
N VAL A 27 0.05 -5.20 4.54
CA VAL A 27 1.48 -4.94 4.35
C VAL A 27 1.86 -3.85 5.33
N THR A 28 2.62 -4.21 6.36
CA THR A 28 2.94 -3.33 7.49
C THR A 28 4.13 -2.42 7.20
N GLN A 29 4.30 -1.36 7.99
CA GLN A 29 5.47 -0.49 7.88
C GLN A 29 6.77 -1.26 8.15
N ASN A 30 6.79 -2.10 9.18
CA ASN A 30 7.97 -2.88 9.54
C ASN A 30 8.40 -3.82 8.41
N GLU A 31 7.45 -4.50 7.76
CA GLU A 31 7.77 -5.38 6.61
C GLU A 31 8.43 -4.59 5.47
N VAL A 32 7.91 -3.40 5.16
CA VAL A 32 8.50 -2.56 4.11
C VAL A 32 9.91 -2.11 4.52
N GLU A 33 10.09 -1.62 5.75
CA GLU A 33 11.39 -1.20 6.27
C GLU A 33 12.43 -2.33 6.27
N GLU A 34 12.02 -3.54 6.65
CA GLU A 34 12.87 -4.75 6.59
C GLU A 34 13.28 -5.11 5.15
N ILE A 35 12.39 -4.93 4.17
CA ILE A 35 12.69 -5.19 2.75
C ILE A 35 13.68 -4.17 2.18
N VAL A 36 13.52 -2.88 2.54
CA VAL A 36 14.34 -1.79 1.99
C VAL A 36 15.61 -1.50 2.80
N ASP A 37 15.77 -2.13 3.97
CA ASP A 37 16.86 -1.92 4.93
C ASP A 37 17.04 -0.44 5.32
N THR A 38 15.91 0.26 5.49
CA THR A 38 15.89 1.68 5.89
C THR A 38 14.55 2.07 6.50
N LEU A 39 14.48 3.28 7.07
CA LEU A 39 13.26 3.81 7.67
C LEU A 39 12.26 4.23 6.59
N PHE A 40 10.97 4.04 6.88
CA PHE A 40 9.89 4.40 5.96
C PHE A 40 9.90 5.89 5.60
N THR A 41 10.40 6.73 6.51
CA THR A 41 10.56 8.18 6.30
C THR A 41 11.51 8.53 5.15
N GLU A 42 12.47 7.66 4.83
CA GLU A 42 13.44 7.87 3.75
C GLU A 42 12.83 7.57 2.36
N ILE A 43 11.84 6.67 2.31
CA ILE A 43 11.20 6.24 1.06
C ILE A 43 9.87 6.97 0.79
N TYR A 44 9.11 7.34 1.82
CA TYR A 44 7.77 7.92 1.62
C TYR A 44 7.81 9.28 0.92
N ALA A 45 8.87 10.07 1.12
CA ALA A 45 9.00 11.39 0.51
C ALA A 45 9.09 11.27 -1.02
N ASN A 46 9.93 10.34 -1.50
CA ASN A 46 10.07 10.07 -2.94
C ASN A 46 8.76 9.53 -3.52
N TRP A 47 8.12 8.58 -2.83
CA TRP A 47 6.82 8.04 -3.23
C TRP A 47 5.75 9.12 -3.36
N GLY A 48 5.62 9.97 -2.34
CA GLY A 48 4.62 11.04 -2.29
C GLY A 48 4.90 12.19 -3.24
N ASN A 49 6.13 12.32 -3.77
CA ASN A 49 6.46 13.26 -4.84
C ASN A 49 6.11 12.72 -6.23
N ALA A 50 6.25 11.41 -6.43
CA ALA A 50 6.01 10.75 -7.72
C ALA A 50 4.54 10.36 -7.94
N ASN A 51 3.74 10.26 -6.88
CA ASN A 51 2.36 9.76 -6.95
C ASN A 51 1.32 10.80 -6.49
N PRO A 52 0.12 10.81 -7.08
CA PRO A 52 -0.98 11.65 -6.61
C PRO A 52 -1.35 11.32 -5.17
N LYS A 53 -1.70 12.35 -4.41
CA LYS A 53 -2.10 12.23 -3.00
C LYS A 53 -3.58 12.55 -2.87
N PHE A 54 -4.32 11.61 -2.30
CA PHE A 54 -5.75 11.77 -2.01
C PHE A 54 -5.92 11.92 -0.51
N LEU A 55 -6.54 13.01 -0.08
CA LEU A 55 -6.85 13.21 1.33
C LEU A 55 -7.95 12.21 1.72
N LYS A 56 -7.71 11.43 2.78
CA LYS A 56 -8.75 10.60 3.36
C LYS A 56 -9.84 11.52 3.88
N THR A 57 -11.07 11.36 3.36
CA THR A 57 -12.23 12.04 3.94
C THR A 57 -12.30 11.64 5.41
N PRO A 58 -12.38 12.60 6.36
CA PRO A 58 -12.51 12.26 7.76
C PRO A 58 -13.74 11.36 7.93
N THR A 59 -13.53 10.09 8.28
CA THR A 59 -14.63 9.26 8.78
C THR A 59 -15.07 9.92 10.08
N ALA A 60 -16.32 10.38 10.14
CA ALA A 60 -16.89 10.99 11.33
C ALA A 60 -17.04 9.95 12.45
N THR A 61 -15.91 9.59 13.06
CA THR A 61 -15.80 8.84 14.30
C THR A 61 -14.51 9.30 14.98
N MET A 62 -14.55 10.52 15.51
CA MET A 62 -13.90 10.82 16.78
C MET A 62 -15.04 10.99 17.80
N PRO A 63 -14.86 10.52 19.05
CA PRO A 63 -15.87 10.62 20.10
C PRO A 63 -16.28 12.07 20.41
#